data_AF-F2UN32-F1
#
_entry.id   AF-F2UN32-F1
#
_cell.length_a   1.000
_cell.length_b   1.000
_cell.length_c   1.000
_cell.angle_alpha   90.00
_cell.angle_beta   90.00
_cell.angle_gamma   90.00
#
_symmetry.space_group_name_H-M   'P 1'
#
loop_
_entity.id
_entity.type
_entity.pdbx_description
1 polymer ?
#
loop_
_entity_poly.entity_id
_entity_poly.type
_entity_poly.pdbx_seq_one_letter_code
_entity_poly.pdbx_strand_id
1 'polypeptide(L)'
;MRRLAVRVCLSWVVLLFLASTLLTTLTPRTVGVVVNAAEDGGGDGGDPFVSVDSNGDLRVDAGTSGNLVLVSHHDIVLNTTNNNNSSSSSSSSSSSSSGGGGGGGVWINGINVLQDLKHLRQLATTCNATAPSSSSPPAPPAPPSPPPTPMVLDCASSASRAAVRAQSQPIIAQVINCCCEEFLALDDVDGPVSVSSTQTSLSFGTIQRIGGDVLATSGSLTMVDFSKVTFVAGAVDLRGNSISSISFGGLLRIGGYLDASVNNLEMLDFGRITRVGRHITLRDNDLTAVNFAGLMRIGGMLSMEQNMLQSVHFRRLSSIPGALDLSQNPPLTAVDFGGITAISDNLLLYSTGLQSLNMANVTVIGGLALIFSNAITAVDFASLTRVGNSLQLYNNNIMGTLDFHNLRAVGARVHLSGNSGLITVQCRNVQAECIDVPSFQNLLTCPTRC
;
A
#
# COMPACT_ATOMS: atom_id res chain seq x y z
N MET A 1 29.85 -37.12 35.34
CA MET A 1 28.46 -36.61 35.25
C MET A 1 28.29 -35.17 35.78
N ARG A 2 28.84 -34.77 36.93
CA ARG A 2 28.69 -33.37 37.43
C ARG A 2 29.39 -32.26 36.62
N ARG A 3 30.45 -32.57 35.85
CA ARG A 3 31.10 -31.60 34.93
C ARG A 3 30.37 -31.41 33.58
N LEU A 4 29.47 -32.33 33.22
CA LEU A 4 28.69 -32.24 31.97
C LEU A 4 27.46 -31.31 32.16
N ALA A 5 26.82 -31.36 33.33
CA ALA A 5 25.68 -30.50 33.67
C ALA A 5 26.01 -29.00 33.75
N VAL A 6 27.22 -28.64 34.23
CA VAL A 6 27.67 -27.24 34.33
C VAL A 6 27.98 -26.65 32.95
N ARG A 7 28.49 -27.45 32.00
CA ARG A 7 28.72 -27.00 30.61
C ARG A 7 27.42 -26.80 29.82
N VAL A 8 26.39 -27.61 30.09
CA VAL A 8 25.07 -27.44 29.49
C VAL A 8 24.39 -26.18 30.04
N CYS A 9 24.47 -25.88 31.34
CA CYS A 9 23.91 -24.63 31.87
C CYS A 9 24.59 -23.36 31.31
N LEU A 10 25.92 -23.32 31.19
CA LEU A 10 26.60 -22.14 30.62
C LEU A 10 26.27 -21.92 29.13
N SER A 11 26.14 -22.99 28.34
CA SER A 11 25.81 -22.87 26.91
C SER A 11 24.39 -22.36 26.66
N TRP A 12 23.46 -22.62 27.59
CA TRP A 12 22.07 -22.17 27.50
C TRP A 12 21.86 -20.75 28.05
N VAL A 13 22.68 -20.31 29.01
CA VAL A 13 22.72 -18.90 29.44
C VAL A 13 23.21 -17.98 28.31
N VAL A 14 24.15 -18.45 27.46
CA VAL A 14 24.58 -17.73 26.26
C VAL A 14 23.44 -17.64 25.22
N LEU A 15 22.64 -18.70 25.06
CA LEU A 15 21.45 -18.69 24.20
C LEU A 15 20.33 -17.78 24.73
N LEU A 16 20.13 -17.74 26.06
CA LEU A 16 19.21 -16.80 26.73
C LEU A 16 19.68 -15.35 26.60
N PHE A 17 20.99 -15.08 26.59
CA PHE A 17 21.54 -13.76 26.31
C PHE A 17 21.32 -13.35 24.85
N LEU A 18 21.48 -14.28 23.90
CA LEU A 18 21.19 -14.06 22.47
C LEU A 18 19.70 -13.90 22.19
N ALA A 19 18.83 -14.65 22.87
CA ALA A 19 17.38 -14.53 22.74
C ALA A 19 16.82 -13.28 23.45
N SER A 20 17.40 -12.89 24.59
CA SER A 20 17.06 -11.64 25.28
C SER A 20 17.50 -10.43 24.46
N THR A 21 18.67 -10.48 23.81
CA THR A 21 19.10 -9.40 22.88
C THR A 21 18.25 -9.37 21.59
N LEU A 22 17.71 -10.51 21.15
CA LEU A 22 16.72 -10.55 20.06
C LEU A 22 15.34 -10.00 20.48
N LEU A 23 14.94 -10.15 21.74
CA LEU A 23 13.65 -9.62 22.24
C LEU A 23 13.72 -8.16 22.70
N THR A 24 14.87 -7.67 23.15
CA THR A 24 15.04 -6.25 23.55
C THR A 24 15.28 -5.30 22.37
N THR A 25 15.48 -5.82 21.15
CA THR A 25 15.60 -5.00 19.93
C THR A 25 14.27 -4.74 19.22
N LEU A 26 13.16 -5.28 19.75
CA LEU A 26 11.81 -4.94 19.30
C LEU A 26 11.31 -3.73 20.09
N THR A 27 11.66 -2.52 19.63
CA THR A 27 10.91 -1.31 19.99
C THR A 27 9.47 -1.46 19.47
N PRO A 28 8.45 -0.89 20.14
CA PRO A 28 7.05 -1.06 19.74
C PRO A 28 6.82 -0.30 18.43
N ARG A 29 7.02 -0.95 17.28
CA ARG A 29 6.65 -0.42 15.97
C ARG A 29 5.17 -0.74 15.74
N THR A 30 4.39 0.30 15.51
CA THR A 30 2.93 0.34 15.40
C THR A 30 2.37 -0.81 14.57
N VAL A 31 1.66 -1.74 15.21
CA VAL A 31 0.89 -2.80 14.55
C VAL A 31 -0.42 -2.18 14.06
N GLY A 32 -0.63 -2.14 12.75
CA GLY A 32 -1.93 -1.79 12.17
C GLY A 32 -2.85 -3.00 12.24
N VAL A 33 -3.97 -2.89 12.95
CA VAL A 33 -4.99 -3.94 13.06
C VAL A 33 -6.05 -3.70 11.98
N VAL A 34 -6.34 -4.71 11.16
CA VAL A 34 -7.50 -4.73 10.27
C VAL A 34 -8.43 -5.83 10.76
N VAL A 35 -9.63 -5.45 11.20
CA VAL A 35 -10.67 -6.39 11.63
C VAL A 35 -11.64 -6.55 10.47
N ASN A 36 -11.81 -7.76 9.94
CA ASN A 36 -12.93 -8.09 9.05
C ASN A 36 -13.90 -8.97 9.83
N ALA A 37 -15.13 -8.48 10.03
CA ALA A 37 -16.23 -9.34 10.48
C ALA A 37 -16.56 -10.34 9.37
N ALA A 38 -16.76 -11.61 9.72
CA ALA A 38 -17.34 -12.58 8.81
C ALA A 38 -18.85 -12.29 8.72
N GLU A 39 -19.35 -11.95 7.54
CA GLU A 39 -20.80 -11.97 7.27
C GLU A 39 -21.24 -13.43 7.14
N ASP A 40 -21.70 -14.03 8.24
CA ASP A 40 -22.65 -15.14 8.16
C ASP A 40 -24.05 -14.56 8.41
N GLY A 41 -24.93 -14.75 7.42
CA GLY A 41 -26.25 -14.13 7.38
C GLY A 41 -27.15 -14.51 8.56
N GLY A 42 -27.65 -13.50 9.26
CA GLY A 42 -28.69 -13.61 10.28
C GLY A 42 -28.72 -12.33 11.12
N GLY A 43 -29.91 -11.77 11.35
CA GLY A 43 -30.10 -10.42 11.90
C GLY A 43 -29.61 -10.19 13.33
N ASP A 44 -29.59 -8.90 13.64
CA ASP A 44 -29.28 -8.17 14.90
C ASP A 44 -27.82 -7.90 15.24
N GLY A 45 -27.54 -6.61 15.48
CA GLY A 45 -26.22 -6.01 15.66
C GLY A 45 -25.49 -6.50 16.91
N GLY A 46 -24.65 -7.51 16.72
CA GLY A 46 -23.70 -8.00 17.73
C GLY A 46 -22.45 -7.12 17.87
N ASP A 47 -21.91 -7.07 19.08
CA ASP A 47 -20.66 -6.41 19.44
C ASP A 47 -19.47 -6.91 18.59
N PRO A 48 -18.45 -6.06 18.33
CA PRO A 48 -17.32 -6.42 17.48
C PRO A 48 -16.51 -7.59 18.06
N PHE A 49 -16.08 -8.50 17.19
CA PHE A 49 -15.24 -9.68 17.52
C PHE A 49 -13.94 -9.33 18.28
N VAL A 50 -13.44 -8.10 18.11
CA VAL A 50 -12.26 -7.57 18.82
C VAL A 50 -12.54 -6.13 19.26
N SER A 51 -12.30 -5.84 20.54
CA SER A 51 -12.39 -4.51 21.14
C SER A 51 -11.03 -4.00 21.60
N VAL A 52 -10.89 -2.67 21.76
CA VAL A 52 -9.68 -2.03 22.33
C VAL A 52 -10.05 -1.53 23.71
N ASP A 53 -9.32 -1.93 24.74
CA ASP A 53 -9.60 -1.50 26.09
C ASP A 53 -9.10 -0.08 26.38
N SER A 54 -9.41 0.43 27.57
CA SER A 54 -9.04 1.78 28.00
C SER A 54 -7.52 2.01 28.09
N ASN A 55 -6.71 0.96 28.02
CA ASN A 55 -5.25 1.03 28.02
C ASN A 55 -4.66 0.88 26.60
N GLY A 56 -5.51 0.68 25.58
CA GLY A 56 -5.09 0.48 24.19
C GLY A 56 -4.79 -0.97 23.83
N ASP A 57 -5.11 -1.94 24.70
CA ASP A 57 -4.87 -3.36 24.45
C ASP A 57 -6.04 -3.99 23.67
N LEU A 58 -5.72 -4.88 22.72
CA LEU A 58 -6.73 -5.65 21.97
C LEU A 58 -7.30 -6.77 22.83
N ARG A 59 -8.63 -6.85 22.91
CA ARG A 59 -9.39 -7.92 23.55
C ARG A 59 -10.23 -8.67 22.50
N VAL A 60 -10.24 -10.00 22.58
CA VAL A 60 -11.16 -10.86 21.81
C VAL A 60 -12.35 -11.18 22.72
N ASP A 61 -13.55 -10.80 22.31
CA ASP A 61 -14.73 -10.87 23.16
C ASP A 61 -15.37 -12.28 23.14
N ALA A 62 -15.59 -12.84 24.33
CA ALA A 62 -16.04 -14.22 24.50
C ALA A 62 -17.46 -14.43 23.94
N GLY A 63 -17.63 -15.44 23.08
CA GLY A 63 -18.93 -15.80 22.49
C GLY A 63 -19.14 -15.34 21.05
N THR A 64 -18.15 -14.67 20.44
CA THR A 64 -18.17 -14.25 19.02
C THR A 64 -17.21 -15.11 18.17
N SER A 65 -17.49 -15.23 16.88
CA SER A 65 -16.65 -15.94 15.90
C SER A 65 -16.24 -15.00 14.77
N GLY A 66 -14.95 -14.99 14.42
CA GLY A 66 -14.40 -14.12 13.38
C GLY A 66 -12.94 -14.44 13.09
N ASN A 67 -12.37 -13.80 12.07
CA ASN A 67 -10.96 -13.93 11.71
C ASN A 67 -10.19 -12.67 12.09
N LEU A 68 -9.18 -12.80 12.95
CA LEU A 68 -8.25 -11.72 13.26
C LEU A 68 -7.00 -11.87 12.41
N VAL A 69 -6.82 -10.97 11.44
CA VAL A 69 -5.60 -10.91 10.61
C VAL A 69 -4.72 -9.78 11.14
N LEU A 70 -3.65 -10.14 11.85
CA LEU A 70 -2.62 -9.19 12.27
C LEU A 70 -1.58 -9.06 11.15
N VAL A 71 -1.53 -7.91 10.48
CA VAL A 71 -0.54 -7.66 9.42
C VAL A 71 0.72 -7.06 10.06
N SER A 72 1.74 -7.90 10.25
CA SER A 72 3.10 -7.44 10.53
C SER A 72 4.04 -7.85 9.38
N HIS A 73 5.21 -7.21 9.26
CA HIS A 73 6.16 -7.36 8.15
C HIS A 73 6.75 -8.78 7.95
N HIS A 74 6.33 -9.77 8.72
CA HIS A 74 6.55 -11.19 8.46
C HIS A 74 5.19 -11.87 8.67
N ASP A 75 4.65 -12.58 7.67
CA ASP A 75 3.32 -13.18 7.70
C ASP A 75 3.11 -14.06 8.95
N ILE A 76 2.45 -13.50 9.98
CA ILE A 76 1.96 -14.25 11.13
C ILE A 76 0.51 -14.64 10.82
N VAL A 77 0.30 -15.91 10.48
CA VAL A 77 -1.04 -16.47 10.36
C VAL A 77 -1.49 -16.98 11.73
N LEU A 78 -2.40 -16.27 12.37
CA LEU A 78 -3.13 -16.78 13.53
C LEU A 78 -4.35 -17.57 13.01
N ASN A 79 -4.40 -18.87 13.28
CA ASN A 79 -5.57 -19.68 12.98
C ASN A 79 -6.19 -20.16 14.30
N THR A 80 -7.32 -19.58 14.68
CA THR A 80 -8.11 -20.04 15.83
C THR A 80 -9.45 -20.55 15.33
N THR A 81 -9.55 -21.86 15.11
CA THR A 81 -10.84 -22.53 14.90
C THR A 81 -11.42 -22.92 16.25
N ASN A 82 -12.50 -22.27 16.68
CA ASN A 82 -13.25 -22.70 17.86
C ASN A 82 -14.47 -23.51 17.38
N ASN A 83 -14.33 -24.83 17.35
CA ASN A 83 -15.35 -25.72 16.82
C ASN A 83 -16.27 -26.20 17.96
N ASN A 84 -17.23 -25.36 18.38
CA ASN A 84 -18.32 -25.78 19.27
C ASN A 84 -19.60 -25.91 18.46
N ASN A 85 -19.75 -27.06 17.77
CA ASN A 85 -21.03 -27.49 17.26
C ASN A 85 -21.55 -28.60 18.19
N SER A 86 -22.23 -28.22 19.27
CA SER A 86 -23.03 -29.14 20.07
C SER A 86 -24.50 -28.83 19.83
N SER A 87 -25.08 -29.47 18.82
CA SER A 87 -26.52 -29.61 18.70
C SER A 87 -27.03 -30.44 19.88
N SER A 88 -28.06 -29.91 20.52
CA SER A 88 -28.78 -30.53 21.61
C SER A 88 -29.55 -31.76 21.12
N SER A 89 -29.22 -32.93 21.66
CA SER A 89 -30.21 -33.99 21.86
C SER A 89 -29.85 -34.82 23.10
N SER A 90 -30.88 -35.04 23.90
CA SER A 90 -30.94 -35.71 25.19
C SER A 90 -30.43 -37.14 25.19
N SER A 91 -29.63 -37.52 26.20
CA SER A 91 -29.95 -38.64 27.11
C SER A 91 -28.81 -38.91 28.11
N SER A 92 -29.25 -39.35 29.28
CA SER A 92 -28.51 -39.75 30.46
C SER A 92 -27.52 -40.91 30.24
N SER A 93 -26.28 -40.76 30.73
CA SER A 93 -25.61 -41.79 31.55
C SER A 93 -24.20 -41.33 31.96
N SER A 94 -23.91 -41.51 33.24
CA SER A 94 -22.59 -41.40 33.85
C SER A 94 -21.60 -42.43 33.32
N SER A 95 -20.46 -41.99 32.79
CA SER A 95 -19.20 -42.74 32.85
C SER A 95 -18.01 -41.84 32.51
N SER A 96 -17.03 -41.86 33.40
CA SER A 96 -15.69 -41.28 33.27
C SER A 96 -14.93 -41.80 32.05
N SER A 97 -14.45 -40.90 31.19
CA SER A 97 -13.29 -41.15 30.32
C SER A 97 -12.60 -39.84 29.94
N SER A 98 -11.31 -39.79 30.23
CA SER A 98 -10.32 -38.79 29.82
C SER A 98 -10.42 -38.38 28.35
N GLY A 99 -10.53 -37.08 28.07
CA GLY A 99 -10.39 -36.49 26.73
C GLY A 99 -9.67 -35.16 26.81
N GLY A 100 -8.49 -35.07 26.20
CA GLY A 100 -7.60 -33.93 26.28
C GLY A 100 -7.97 -32.77 25.35
N GLY A 101 -7.69 -31.56 25.85
CA GLY A 101 -7.01 -30.46 25.16
C GLY A 101 -7.47 -30.01 23.77
N GLY A 102 -8.16 -28.86 23.72
CA GLY A 102 -8.15 -27.93 22.59
C GLY A 102 -7.51 -26.61 22.99
N GLY A 103 -6.20 -26.60 23.23
CA GLY A 103 -5.46 -25.38 23.58
C GLY A 103 -4.99 -24.66 22.32
N GLY A 104 -5.44 -23.42 22.11
CA GLY A 104 -4.93 -22.55 21.05
C GLY A 104 -3.41 -22.41 21.11
N GLY A 105 -2.75 -22.51 19.96
CA GLY A 105 -1.29 -22.40 19.81
C GLY A 105 -0.91 -21.23 18.90
N VAL A 106 0.25 -20.62 19.16
CA VAL A 106 0.85 -19.60 18.30
C VAL A 106 2.00 -20.24 17.55
N TRP A 107 1.94 -20.22 16.21
CA TRP A 107 2.87 -20.96 15.35
C TRP A 107 3.72 -20.02 14.51
N ILE A 108 5.04 -20.22 14.50
CA ILE A 108 5.98 -19.51 13.62
C ILE A 108 6.86 -20.56 12.93
N ASN A 109 6.88 -20.60 11.59
CA ASN A 109 7.65 -21.58 10.81
C ASN A 109 7.48 -23.05 11.27
N GLY A 110 6.26 -23.44 11.65
CA GLY A 110 5.94 -24.79 12.12
C GLY A 110 6.27 -25.07 13.60
N ILE A 111 6.69 -24.06 14.37
CA ILE A 111 7.04 -24.18 15.81
C ILE A 111 5.91 -23.57 16.66
N ASN A 112 5.36 -24.33 17.62
CA ASN A 112 4.37 -23.83 18.58
C ASN A 112 5.04 -23.06 19.72
N VAL A 113 5.23 -21.77 19.49
CA VAL A 113 5.97 -20.85 20.37
C VAL A 113 5.34 -20.76 21.76
N LEU A 114 4.02 -20.91 21.87
CA LEU A 114 3.31 -20.84 23.15
C LEU A 114 3.55 -22.08 24.03
N GLN A 115 3.72 -23.24 23.40
CA GLN A 115 4.05 -24.50 24.08
C GLN A 115 5.52 -24.52 24.51
N ASP A 116 6.41 -23.98 23.68
CA ASP A 116 7.83 -23.84 24.00
C ASP A 116 8.09 -22.82 25.11
N LEU A 117 7.35 -21.70 25.15
CA LEU A 117 7.40 -20.73 26.25
C LEU A 117 6.95 -21.32 27.59
N LYS A 118 5.94 -22.20 27.57
CA LYS A 118 5.48 -22.93 28.77
C LYS A 118 6.54 -23.92 29.24
N HIS A 119 7.17 -24.66 28.32
CA HIS A 119 8.28 -25.55 28.62
C HIS A 119 9.50 -24.79 29.17
N LEU A 120 9.86 -23.65 28.59
CA LEU A 120 10.95 -22.79 29.06
C LEU A 120 10.68 -22.21 30.46
N ARG A 121 9.43 -21.79 30.75
CA ARG A 121 9.04 -21.36 32.11
C ARG A 121 9.13 -22.50 33.11
N GLN A 122 8.66 -23.71 32.77
CA GLN A 122 8.76 -24.87 33.65
C GLN A 122 10.21 -25.25 33.94
N LEU A 123 11.07 -25.24 32.92
CA LEU A 123 12.50 -25.52 33.05
C LEU A 123 13.21 -24.47 33.93
N ALA A 124 12.87 -23.19 33.78
CA ALA A 124 13.39 -22.10 34.62
C ALA A 124 12.98 -22.27 36.10
N THR A 125 11.75 -22.69 36.38
CA THR A 125 11.29 -22.96 37.76
C THR A 125 11.99 -24.16 38.39
N THR A 126 12.32 -25.21 37.63
CA THR A 126 13.11 -26.35 38.15
C THR A 126 14.57 -26.00 38.42
N CYS A 127 15.19 -25.10 37.64
CA CYS A 127 16.55 -24.62 37.93
C CYS A 127 16.63 -23.84 39.25
N ASN A 128 15.61 -23.02 39.55
CA ASN A 128 15.55 -22.25 40.81
C ASN A 128 15.39 -23.12 42.07
N ALA A 129 14.90 -24.36 41.93
CA ALA A 129 14.70 -25.27 43.06
C ALA A 129 15.97 -26.01 43.51
N THR A 130 17.08 -25.91 42.75
CA THR A 130 18.34 -26.63 43.04
C THR A 130 19.56 -25.75 43.34
N ALA A 131 19.38 -24.44 43.46
CA ALA A 131 20.47 -23.53 43.81
C ALA A 131 20.74 -23.59 45.33
N PRO A 132 21.96 -23.95 45.79
CA PRO A 132 22.30 -23.85 47.21
C PRO A 132 22.32 -22.37 47.62
N SER A 133 21.68 -22.07 48.74
CA SER A 133 21.59 -20.74 49.34
C SER A 133 22.99 -20.20 49.69
N SER A 134 23.57 -19.37 48.81
CA SER A 134 24.71 -18.53 49.14
C SER A 134 24.21 -17.22 49.76
N SER A 135 24.60 -16.98 51.00
CA SER A 135 24.30 -15.80 51.80
C SER A 135 25.05 -14.55 51.30
N SER A 136 24.46 -13.84 50.34
CA SER A 136 24.68 -12.40 50.06
C SER A 136 23.53 -11.90 49.17
N PRO A 137 22.81 -10.82 49.50
CA PRO A 137 21.82 -10.26 48.59
C PRO A 137 22.52 -9.76 47.31
N PRO A 138 22.02 -10.10 46.10
CA PRO A 138 22.56 -9.54 44.87
C PRO A 138 22.35 -8.03 44.88
N ALA A 139 23.36 -7.28 44.44
CA ALA A 139 23.25 -5.84 44.25
C ALA A 139 22.03 -5.54 43.37
N PRO A 140 21.26 -4.47 43.67
CA PRO A 140 20.09 -4.12 42.88
C PRO A 140 20.50 -3.99 41.41
N PRO A 141 19.69 -4.50 40.46
CA PRO A 141 19.98 -4.35 39.04
C PRO A 141 20.18 -2.86 38.75
N ALA A 142 21.25 -2.54 38.05
CA ALA A 142 21.50 -1.18 37.61
C ALA A 142 20.24 -0.65 36.90
N PRO A 143 19.84 0.61 37.14
CA PRO A 143 18.68 1.17 36.48
C PRO A 143 18.83 1.01 34.96
N PRO A 144 17.74 0.69 34.23
CA PRO A 144 17.80 0.54 32.79
C PRO A 144 18.42 1.82 32.20
N SER A 145 19.41 1.65 31.32
CA SER A 145 20.02 2.76 30.59
C SER A 145 18.91 3.61 29.96
N PRO A 146 18.97 4.95 30.05
CA PRO A 146 17.95 5.79 29.46
C PRO A 146 17.80 5.42 27.97
N PRO A 147 16.56 5.40 27.45
CA PRO A 147 16.33 5.04 26.07
C PRO A 147 17.18 5.95 25.16
N PRO A 148 17.80 5.40 24.10
CA PRO A 148 18.62 6.18 23.19
C PRO A 148 17.81 7.37 22.66
N THR A 149 18.35 8.57 22.83
CA THR A 149 17.68 9.82 22.45
C THR A 149 17.65 9.93 20.93
N PRO A 150 16.47 10.10 20.31
CA PRO A 150 16.37 10.32 18.87
C PRO A 150 17.11 11.59 18.45
N MET A 151 17.88 11.50 17.36
CA MET A 151 18.77 12.55 16.88
C MET A 151 18.30 13.12 15.54
N VAL A 152 18.61 14.39 15.30
CA VAL A 152 18.49 15.03 13.99
C VAL A 152 19.87 15.06 13.34
N LEU A 153 19.99 14.46 12.15
CA LEU A 153 21.17 14.55 11.30
C LEU A 153 20.98 15.69 10.30
N ASP A 154 21.56 16.85 10.58
CA ASP A 154 21.68 17.95 9.61
C ASP A 154 23.04 17.82 8.91
N CYS A 155 23.01 17.41 7.65
CA CYS A 155 24.21 17.20 6.85
C CYS A 155 24.96 18.51 6.55
N ALA A 156 24.37 19.70 6.76
CA ALA A 156 25.08 20.97 6.68
C ALA A 156 25.87 21.28 7.97
N SER A 157 25.47 20.73 9.12
CA SER A 157 26.05 21.02 10.43
C SER A 157 27.15 20.03 10.82
N SER A 158 28.40 20.50 10.93
CA SER A 158 29.53 19.67 11.39
C SER A 158 29.34 19.13 12.80
N ALA A 159 28.68 19.89 13.69
CA ALA A 159 28.36 19.45 15.04
C ALA A 159 27.32 18.33 15.05
N SER A 160 26.29 18.41 14.21
CA SER A 160 25.28 17.34 14.06
C SER A 160 25.92 16.05 13.53
N ARG A 161 26.73 16.15 12.48
CA ARG A 161 27.48 14.99 11.93
C ARG A 161 28.40 14.36 12.97
N ALA A 162 29.14 15.18 13.74
CA ALA A 162 30.02 14.68 14.81
C ALA A 162 29.24 13.98 15.92
N ALA A 163 28.06 14.49 16.30
CA ALA A 163 27.20 13.85 17.30
C ALA A 163 26.71 12.47 16.85
N VAL A 164 26.35 12.30 15.57
CA VAL A 164 25.96 11.00 15.01
C VAL A 164 27.14 10.02 14.99
N ARG A 165 28.34 10.46 14.57
CA ARG A 165 29.55 9.62 14.59
C ARG A 165 29.95 9.14 16.00
N ALA A 166 29.60 9.90 17.03
CA ALA A 166 29.89 9.53 18.41
C ALA A 166 29.00 8.39 18.93
N GLN A 167 27.93 8.03 18.21
CA GLN A 167 27.03 6.94 18.57
C GLN A 167 27.35 5.69 17.76
N SER A 168 27.36 4.53 18.42
CA SER A 168 27.55 3.23 17.74
C SER A 168 26.29 2.76 17.01
N GLN A 169 25.10 3.16 17.48
CA GLN A 169 23.80 2.85 16.88
C GLN A 169 22.87 4.07 17.04
N PRO A 170 23.03 5.10 16.19
CA PRO A 170 22.22 6.30 16.29
C PRO A 170 20.77 6.02 15.87
N ILE A 171 19.81 6.51 16.66
CA ILE A 171 18.40 6.58 16.24
C ILE A 171 18.22 7.93 15.55
N ILE A 172 18.05 7.92 14.23
CA ILE A 172 17.89 9.15 13.44
C ILE A 172 16.40 9.43 13.24
N ALA A 173 15.87 10.38 14.02
CA ALA A 173 14.48 10.83 13.91
C ALA A 173 14.23 11.68 12.65
N GLN A 174 15.25 12.33 12.11
CA GLN A 174 15.12 13.18 10.93
C GLN A 174 16.49 13.42 10.28
N VAL A 175 16.51 13.48 8.95
CA VAL A 175 17.66 13.95 8.17
C VAL A 175 17.30 15.25 7.47
N ILE A 176 18.18 16.26 7.56
CA ILE A 176 18.01 17.57 6.93
C ILE A 176 19.24 17.88 6.08
N ASN A 177 19.04 18.59 4.97
CA ASN A 177 20.09 19.02 4.04
C ASN A 177 20.96 17.86 3.54
N CYS A 178 20.35 16.70 3.29
CA CYS A 178 21.05 15.54 2.72
C CYS A 178 21.84 15.97 1.46
N CYS A 179 23.02 15.41 1.17
CA CYS A 179 23.55 14.16 1.73
C CYS A 179 25.02 14.25 2.15
N CYS A 180 25.33 13.69 3.31
CA CYS A 180 26.66 13.60 3.92
C CYS A 180 27.07 12.15 4.13
N GLU A 181 28.35 11.90 4.41
CA GLU A 181 28.89 10.53 4.60
C GLU A 181 28.17 9.75 5.71
N GLU A 182 27.78 10.42 6.79
CA GLU A 182 27.07 9.79 7.92
C GLU A 182 25.73 9.24 7.48
N PHE A 183 24.99 10.00 6.67
CA PHE A 183 23.71 9.58 6.12
C PHE A 183 23.88 8.35 5.24
N LEU A 184 24.88 8.35 4.37
CA LEU A 184 25.13 7.23 3.45
C LEU A 184 25.58 5.94 4.17
N ALA A 185 26.06 6.06 5.41
CA ALA A 185 26.47 4.95 6.26
C ALA A 185 25.38 4.45 7.22
N LEU A 186 24.18 5.06 7.22
CA LEU A 186 23.06 4.58 8.01
C LEU A 186 22.48 3.29 7.40
N ASP A 187 21.94 2.42 8.25
CA ASP A 187 21.13 1.28 7.81
C ASP A 187 19.62 1.64 7.75
N ASP A 188 19.20 2.61 8.55
CA ASP A 188 17.80 2.97 8.77
C ASP A 188 17.67 4.45 9.17
N VAL A 189 16.58 5.10 8.76
CA VAL A 189 16.15 6.42 9.23
C VAL A 189 14.72 6.28 9.77
N ASP A 190 14.47 6.63 11.03
CA ASP A 190 13.15 6.46 11.66
C ASP A 190 12.12 7.49 11.18
N GLY A 191 12.55 8.67 10.74
CA GLY A 191 11.66 9.72 10.24
C GLY A 191 12.03 10.22 8.84
N PRO A 192 11.70 11.48 8.51
CA PRO A 192 11.82 11.97 7.14
C PRO A 192 13.25 12.34 6.76
N VAL A 193 13.53 12.28 5.46
CA VAL A 193 14.77 12.70 4.82
C VAL A 193 14.48 13.90 3.92
N SER A 194 15.00 15.07 4.29
CA SER A 194 14.96 16.28 3.47
C SER A 194 16.28 16.47 2.72
N VAL A 195 16.18 16.64 1.41
CA VAL A 195 17.33 16.80 0.51
C VAL A 195 17.60 18.27 0.27
N SER A 196 18.88 18.68 0.29
CA SER A 196 19.25 20.05 -0.08
C SER A 196 18.90 20.32 -1.54
N SER A 197 18.37 21.51 -1.84
CA SER A 197 18.06 21.92 -3.22
C SER A 197 19.28 22.00 -4.13
N THR A 198 20.49 22.06 -3.54
CA THR A 198 21.76 22.07 -4.27
C THR A 198 22.23 20.69 -4.71
N GLN A 199 21.61 19.61 -4.22
CA GLN A 199 22.00 18.26 -4.65
C GLN A 199 21.63 18.05 -6.11
N THR A 200 22.55 17.43 -6.85
CA THR A 200 22.32 17.02 -8.24
C THR A 200 22.05 15.53 -8.36
N SER A 201 22.38 14.74 -7.33
CA SER A 201 22.01 13.33 -7.24
C SER A 201 21.59 12.97 -5.82
N LEU A 202 20.71 11.97 -5.71
CA LEU A 202 20.27 11.41 -4.44
C LEU A 202 20.52 9.91 -4.43
N SER A 203 21.33 9.46 -3.49
CA SER A 203 21.54 8.04 -3.18
C SER A 203 21.40 7.84 -1.68
N PHE A 204 20.92 6.66 -1.28
CA PHE A 204 20.67 6.32 0.12
C PHE A 204 21.77 5.47 0.75
N GLY A 205 22.88 5.24 0.03
CA GLY A 205 24.02 4.46 0.55
C GLY A 205 23.58 3.07 0.99
N THR A 206 23.78 2.74 2.27
CA THR A 206 23.40 1.44 2.86
C THR A 206 21.97 1.39 3.41
N ILE A 207 21.24 2.51 3.42
CA ILE A 207 19.91 2.59 4.05
C ILE A 207 18.95 1.62 3.37
N GLN A 208 18.29 0.80 4.18
CA GLN A 208 17.29 -0.16 3.74
C GLN A 208 15.86 0.28 4.03
N ARG A 209 15.66 1.15 5.02
CA ARG A 209 14.35 1.60 5.46
C ARG A 209 14.32 3.09 5.81
N ILE A 210 13.26 3.75 5.38
CA ILE A 210 12.93 5.13 5.75
C ILE A 210 11.55 5.12 6.40
N GLY A 211 11.48 5.52 7.67
CA GLY A 211 10.26 5.53 8.47
C GLY A 211 9.40 6.77 8.29
N GLY A 212 9.90 7.82 7.61
CA GLY A 212 9.14 8.99 7.21
C GLY A 212 9.11 9.20 5.70
N ASP A 213 8.96 10.46 5.30
CA ASP A 213 8.93 10.90 3.91
C ASP A 213 10.33 11.10 3.34
N VAL A 214 10.48 10.95 2.02
CA VAL A 214 11.63 11.45 1.26
C VAL A 214 11.18 12.73 0.56
N LEU A 215 11.77 13.86 0.96
CA LEU A 215 11.39 15.19 0.50
C LEU A 215 12.56 15.81 -0.27
N ALA A 216 12.42 15.90 -1.60
CA ALA A 216 13.41 16.46 -2.50
C ALA A 216 12.72 17.30 -3.59
N THR A 217 12.06 18.38 -3.18
CA THR A 217 11.23 19.21 -4.07
C THR A 217 11.95 20.48 -4.52
N SER A 218 11.66 20.97 -5.72
CA SER A 218 12.12 22.30 -6.20
C SER A 218 13.63 22.48 -6.14
N GLY A 219 14.38 21.42 -6.46
CA GLY A 219 15.85 21.37 -6.40
C GLY A 219 16.49 21.18 -7.78
N SER A 220 17.73 20.70 -7.76
CA SER A 220 18.56 20.50 -8.96
C SER A 220 18.87 19.03 -9.24
N LEU A 221 18.09 18.10 -8.67
CA LEU A 221 18.34 16.66 -8.85
C LEU A 221 18.17 16.26 -10.32
N THR A 222 19.11 15.47 -10.82
CA THR A 222 19.06 14.84 -12.15
C THR A 222 18.91 13.33 -12.08
N MET A 223 19.26 12.72 -10.95
CA MET A 223 19.17 11.27 -10.73
C MET A 223 18.82 10.94 -9.28
N VAL A 224 17.99 9.91 -9.09
CA VAL A 224 17.65 9.36 -7.78
C VAL A 224 17.82 7.84 -7.78
N ASP A 225 18.50 7.31 -6.76
CA ASP A 225 18.79 5.88 -6.63
C ASP A 225 18.34 5.31 -5.28
N PHE A 226 17.24 4.54 -5.30
CA PHE A 226 16.69 3.78 -4.18
C PHE A 226 17.21 2.33 -4.10
N SER A 227 18.29 1.96 -4.81
CA SER A 227 18.65 0.55 -5.02
C SER A 227 18.78 -0.31 -3.76
N LYS A 228 19.15 0.27 -2.61
CA LYS A 228 19.23 -0.42 -1.32
C LYS A 228 18.00 -0.25 -0.44
N VAL A 229 17.19 0.78 -0.68
CA VAL A 229 15.97 1.03 0.08
C VAL A 229 14.92 0.01 -0.33
N THR A 230 14.37 -0.69 0.65
CA THR A 230 13.31 -1.69 0.43
C THR A 230 11.93 -1.16 0.81
N PHE A 231 11.87 -0.16 1.70
CA PHE A 231 10.64 0.40 2.22
C PHE A 231 10.77 1.88 2.58
N VAL A 232 9.81 2.68 2.10
CA VAL A 232 9.56 4.04 2.56
C VAL A 232 8.16 4.06 3.19
N ALA A 233 8.07 4.37 4.48
CA ALA A 233 6.79 4.38 5.19
C ALA A 233 5.93 5.59 4.81
N GLY A 234 6.59 6.73 4.54
CA GLY A 234 5.96 7.97 4.12
C GLY A 234 5.81 8.11 2.60
N ALA A 235 5.70 9.36 2.16
CA ALA A 235 5.69 9.76 0.77
C ALA A 235 7.10 9.87 0.18
N VAL A 236 7.18 9.79 -1.15
CA VAL A 236 8.37 10.14 -1.93
C VAL A 236 7.97 11.32 -2.80
N ASP A 237 8.46 12.51 -2.48
CA ASP A 237 8.16 13.77 -3.18
C ASP A 237 9.43 14.31 -3.83
N LEU A 238 9.52 14.14 -5.15
CA LEU A 238 10.64 14.49 -6.03
C LEU A 238 10.25 15.60 -7.00
N ARG A 239 9.16 16.32 -6.73
CA ARG A 239 8.54 17.27 -7.66
C ARG A 239 9.42 18.48 -7.95
N GLY A 240 9.46 18.91 -9.21
CA GLY A 240 10.08 20.17 -9.61
C GLY A 240 11.61 20.12 -9.57
N ASN A 241 12.21 19.09 -10.17
CA ASN A 241 13.66 19.01 -10.36
C ASN A 241 13.97 18.90 -11.87
N SER A 242 15.11 18.32 -12.22
CA SER A 242 15.49 17.98 -13.59
C SER A 242 15.82 16.50 -13.71
N ILE A 243 15.08 15.65 -12.97
CA ILE A 243 15.37 14.22 -12.87
C ILE A 243 15.07 13.55 -14.20
N SER A 244 16.09 12.91 -14.77
CA SER A 244 15.95 12.10 -16.00
C SER A 244 15.96 10.60 -15.72
N SER A 245 16.32 10.18 -14.51
CA SER A 245 16.34 8.79 -14.10
C SER A 245 16.04 8.59 -12.62
N ILE A 246 15.13 7.65 -12.34
CA ILE A 246 14.86 7.12 -11.00
C ILE A 246 15.09 5.61 -11.03
N SER A 247 16.03 5.13 -10.22
CA SER A 247 16.19 3.70 -9.96
C SER A 247 15.44 3.34 -8.69
N PHE A 248 14.34 2.59 -8.80
CA PHE A 248 13.66 2.05 -7.61
C PHE A 248 14.36 0.79 -7.05
N GLY A 249 15.14 0.08 -7.87
CA GLY A 249 15.91 -1.11 -7.48
C GLY A 249 15.20 -2.07 -6.52
N GLY A 250 15.62 -2.08 -5.24
CA GLY A 250 15.08 -2.96 -4.19
C GLY A 250 13.75 -2.52 -3.57
N LEU A 251 13.22 -1.35 -3.91
CA LEU A 251 12.05 -0.76 -3.27
C LEU A 251 10.79 -1.58 -3.56
N LEU A 252 10.15 -2.07 -2.50
CA LEU A 252 8.96 -2.92 -2.60
C LEU A 252 7.66 -2.14 -2.40
N ARG A 253 7.70 -1.09 -1.57
CA ARG A 253 6.52 -0.34 -1.15
C ARG A 253 6.84 1.09 -0.74
N ILE A 254 5.96 2.00 -1.16
CA ILE A 254 5.83 3.37 -0.66
C ILE A 254 4.53 3.44 0.13
N GLY A 255 4.60 3.82 1.41
CA GLY A 255 3.42 3.88 2.28
C GLY A 255 2.53 5.10 2.04
N GLY A 256 3.13 6.21 1.59
CA GLY A 256 2.45 7.44 1.20
C GLY A 256 2.19 7.53 -0.31
N TYR A 257 2.36 8.73 -0.85
CA TYR A 257 2.28 9.01 -2.29
C TYR A 257 3.66 8.98 -2.96
N LEU A 258 3.67 8.85 -4.28
CA LEU A 258 4.84 9.12 -5.12
C LEU A 258 4.52 10.31 -6.01
N ASP A 259 5.24 11.42 -5.83
CA ASP A 259 5.17 12.57 -6.72
C ASP A 259 6.54 12.76 -7.39
N ALA A 260 6.60 12.53 -8.69
CA ALA A 260 7.76 12.82 -9.53
C ALA A 260 7.39 13.79 -10.67
N SER A 261 6.38 14.63 -10.46
CA SER A 261 5.93 15.60 -11.44
C SER A 261 6.93 16.73 -11.67
N VAL A 262 6.83 17.39 -12.83
CA VAL A 262 7.70 18.53 -13.20
C VAL A 262 9.18 18.12 -13.15
N ASN A 263 9.55 17.20 -14.04
CA ASN A 263 10.90 16.62 -14.20
C ASN A 263 11.18 16.36 -15.69
N ASN A 264 12.27 15.64 -16.00
CA ASN A 264 12.70 15.30 -17.37
C ASN A 264 12.71 13.79 -17.59
N LEU A 265 11.80 13.05 -16.97
CA LEU A 265 11.74 11.59 -17.10
C LEU A 265 11.26 11.21 -18.49
N GLU A 266 12.07 10.48 -19.25
CA GLU A 266 11.65 9.90 -20.53
C GLU A 266 10.99 8.53 -20.38
N MET A 267 11.38 7.80 -19.33
CA MET A 267 10.83 6.49 -18.96
C MET A 267 10.81 6.33 -17.45
N LEU A 268 9.86 5.55 -16.94
CA LEU A 268 9.83 5.14 -15.55
C LEU A 268 9.47 3.66 -15.43
N ASP A 269 10.30 2.89 -14.73
CA ASP A 269 10.01 1.49 -14.40
C ASP A 269 9.77 1.33 -12.90
N PHE A 270 8.55 0.96 -12.51
CA PHE A 270 8.22 0.67 -11.11
C PHE A 270 9.00 -0.52 -10.53
N GLY A 271 9.63 -1.34 -11.38
CA GLY A 271 10.50 -2.44 -10.98
C GLY A 271 9.79 -3.41 -10.05
N ARG A 272 10.26 -3.49 -8.80
CA ARG A 272 9.72 -4.39 -7.77
C ARG A 272 8.66 -3.74 -6.87
N ILE A 273 8.32 -2.47 -7.09
CA ILE A 273 7.29 -1.81 -6.29
C ILE A 273 5.96 -2.51 -6.54
N THR A 274 5.38 -3.05 -5.48
CA THR A 274 4.10 -3.75 -5.53
C THR A 274 2.94 -2.87 -5.10
N ARG A 275 3.23 -1.83 -4.29
CA ARG A 275 2.22 -0.97 -3.69
C ARG A 275 2.71 0.46 -3.49
N VAL A 276 1.86 1.41 -3.89
CA VAL A 276 1.89 2.81 -3.42
C VAL A 276 0.64 3.04 -2.58
N GLY A 277 0.80 3.55 -1.36
CA GLY A 277 -0.28 3.62 -0.39
C GLY A 277 -1.31 4.70 -0.66
N ARG A 278 -0.96 5.74 -1.44
CA ARG A 278 -1.84 6.84 -1.84
C ARG A 278 -1.75 7.05 -3.37
N HIS A 279 -1.55 8.28 -3.81
CA HIS A 279 -1.54 8.66 -5.22
C HIS A 279 -0.15 8.53 -5.85
N ILE A 280 -0.15 8.46 -7.19
CA ILE A 280 1.04 8.54 -8.04
C ILE A 280 0.84 9.73 -8.99
N THR A 281 1.77 10.67 -8.99
CA THR A 281 1.75 11.85 -9.86
C THR A 281 3.03 11.91 -10.68
N LEU A 282 2.91 11.79 -12.00
CA LEU A 282 4.00 11.82 -12.98
C LEU A 282 3.80 12.91 -14.05
N ARG A 283 2.88 13.85 -13.81
CA ARG A 283 2.57 14.92 -14.77
C ARG A 283 3.76 15.82 -15.10
N ASP A 284 3.70 16.49 -16.26
CA ASP A 284 4.72 17.43 -16.72
C ASP A 284 6.14 16.81 -16.73
N ASN A 285 6.27 15.75 -17.52
CA ASN A 285 7.53 15.07 -17.81
C ASN A 285 7.62 14.83 -19.33
N ASP A 286 8.69 14.16 -19.76
CA ASP A 286 8.91 13.74 -21.15
C ASP A 286 8.58 12.25 -21.35
N LEU A 287 7.71 11.66 -20.51
CA LEU A 287 7.54 10.20 -20.45
C LEU A 287 6.96 9.68 -21.76
N THR A 288 7.68 8.75 -22.39
CA THR A 288 7.22 8.00 -23.56
C THR A 288 6.65 6.63 -23.19
N ALA A 289 7.09 6.08 -22.05
CA ALA A 289 6.65 4.81 -21.51
C ALA A 289 6.73 4.75 -19.98
N VAL A 290 5.79 4.03 -19.37
CA VAL A 290 5.80 3.69 -17.94
C VAL A 290 5.57 2.19 -17.79
N ASN A 291 6.47 1.50 -17.07
CA ASN A 291 6.36 0.07 -16.82
C ASN A 291 5.71 -0.22 -15.46
N PHE A 292 4.47 -0.71 -15.50
CA PHE A 292 3.69 -1.11 -14.32
C PHE A 292 3.84 -2.58 -13.91
N ALA A 293 4.81 -3.34 -14.46
CA ALA A 293 4.86 -4.80 -14.31
C ALA A 293 4.79 -5.33 -12.86
N GLY A 294 5.48 -4.65 -11.92
CA GLY A 294 5.46 -5.01 -10.51
C GLY A 294 4.25 -4.47 -9.73
N LEU A 295 3.61 -3.41 -10.21
CA LEU A 295 2.64 -2.64 -9.43
C LEU A 295 1.28 -3.33 -9.40
N MET A 296 0.86 -3.74 -8.21
CA MET A 296 -0.41 -4.45 -8.00
C MET A 296 -1.48 -3.57 -7.37
N ARG A 297 -1.09 -2.52 -6.62
CA ARG A 297 -2.05 -1.65 -5.92
C ARG A 297 -1.56 -0.22 -5.82
N ILE A 298 -2.46 0.71 -6.09
CA ILE A 298 -2.38 2.11 -5.69
C ILE A 298 -3.53 2.43 -4.74
N GLY A 299 -3.35 3.41 -3.86
CA GLY A 299 -4.37 3.78 -2.88
C GLY A 299 -5.20 5.00 -3.27
N GLY A 300 -4.86 5.69 -4.35
CA GLY A 300 -5.52 6.94 -4.77
C GLY A 300 -5.45 7.15 -6.27
N MET A 301 -5.32 8.42 -6.69
CA MET A 301 -5.25 8.80 -8.09
C MET A 301 -3.94 8.38 -8.76
N LEU A 302 -4.01 8.23 -10.08
CA LEU A 302 -2.87 8.07 -10.98
C LEU A 302 -2.93 9.17 -12.04
N SER A 303 -2.00 10.11 -11.97
CA SER A 303 -1.89 11.24 -12.89
C SER A 303 -0.62 11.11 -13.71
N MET A 304 -0.78 11.11 -15.03
CA MET A 304 0.28 11.10 -16.03
C MET A 304 -0.03 12.10 -17.15
N GLU A 305 -0.78 13.17 -16.86
CA GLU A 305 -1.07 14.20 -17.85
C GLU A 305 0.18 14.96 -18.29
N GLN A 306 0.11 15.62 -19.46
CA GLN A 306 1.20 16.48 -19.97
C GLN A 306 2.52 15.71 -20.12
N ASN A 307 2.49 14.65 -20.92
CA ASN A 307 3.61 13.77 -21.21
C ASN A 307 3.62 13.40 -22.71
N MET A 308 4.51 12.49 -23.11
CA MET A 308 4.67 12.02 -24.50
C MET A 308 4.37 10.53 -24.65
N LEU A 309 3.46 9.99 -23.81
CA LEU A 309 3.17 8.56 -23.75
C LEU A 309 2.63 8.08 -25.10
N GLN A 310 3.16 6.96 -25.60
CA GLN A 310 2.68 6.38 -26.87
C GLN A 310 1.61 5.31 -26.64
N SER A 311 1.78 4.55 -25.56
CA SER A 311 0.83 3.53 -25.09
C SER A 311 0.95 3.36 -23.58
N VAL A 312 -0.13 2.90 -22.93
CA VAL A 312 -0.13 2.58 -21.49
C VAL A 312 -0.72 1.19 -21.27
N HIS A 313 -0.03 0.38 -20.48
CA HIS A 313 -0.50 -0.95 -20.07
C HIS A 313 -0.48 -1.07 -18.54
N PHE A 314 -1.65 -1.12 -17.91
CA PHE A 314 -1.75 -1.18 -16.45
C PHE A 314 -1.52 -2.58 -15.85
N ARG A 315 -1.45 -3.60 -16.72
CA ARG A 315 -1.10 -4.99 -16.40
C ARG A 315 -1.90 -5.56 -15.21
N ARG A 316 -1.31 -5.53 -14.01
CA ARG A 316 -1.80 -6.22 -12.81
C ARG A 316 -2.69 -5.37 -11.90
N LEU A 317 -2.84 -4.07 -12.19
CA LEU A 317 -3.74 -3.21 -11.43
C LEU A 317 -5.19 -3.66 -11.67
N SER A 318 -5.95 -3.84 -10.59
CA SER A 318 -7.35 -4.28 -10.63
C SER A 318 -8.37 -3.14 -10.51
N SER A 319 -7.94 -2.01 -9.95
CA SER A 319 -8.77 -0.82 -9.75
C SER A 319 -7.89 0.42 -9.54
N ILE A 320 -8.48 1.59 -9.78
CA ILE A 320 -7.91 2.89 -9.44
C ILE A 320 -8.88 3.54 -8.43
N PRO A 321 -8.52 3.63 -7.14
CA PRO A 321 -9.40 4.21 -6.12
C PRO A 321 -9.62 5.72 -6.24
N GLY A 322 -8.79 6.42 -7.01
CA GLY A 322 -8.98 7.84 -7.32
C GLY A 322 -9.24 8.08 -8.81
N ALA A 323 -8.86 9.27 -9.27
CA ALA A 323 -8.93 9.62 -10.68
C ALA A 323 -7.81 8.96 -11.48
N LEU A 324 -8.08 8.68 -12.75
CA LEU A 324 -7.08 8.34 -13.76
C LEU A 324 -7.00 9.50 -14.76
N ASP A 325 -5.84 10.15 -14.82
CA ASP A 325 -5.57 11.22 -15.79
C ASP A 325 -4.44 10.84 -16.74
N LEU A 326 -4.77 10.69 -18.02
CA LEU A 326 -3.82 10.50 -19.14
C LEU A 326 -3.95 11.62 -20.16
N SER A 327 -4.59 12.73 -19.80
CA SER A 327 -4.84 13.83 -20.71
C SER A 327 -3.55 14.50 -21.17
N GLN A 328 -3.61 15.28 -22.25
CA GLN A 328 -2.45 16.00 -22.80
C GLN A 328 -1.25 15.07 -23.06
N ASN A 329 -1.52 13.90 -23.64
CA ASN A 329 -0.51 13.00 -24.20
C ASN A 329 -0.76 12.84 -25.71
N PRO A 330 -0.38 13.82 -26.55
CA PRO A 330 -0.72 13.82 -27.97
C PRO A 330 -0.30 12.54 -28.73
N PRO A 331 0.82 11.87 -28.41
CA PRO A 331 1.22 10.61 -29.06
C PRO A 331 0.45 9.36 -28.58
N LEU A 332 -0.39 9.45 -27.54
CA LEU A 332 -1.00 8.28 -26.90
C LEU A 332 -2.07 7.68 -27.81
N THR A 333 -1.76 6.53 -28.41
CA THR A 333 -2.65 5.88 -29.39
C THR A 333 -3.37 4.65 -28.83
N ALA A 334 -2.93 4.13 -27.69
CA ALA A 334 -3.53 2.96 -27.05
C ALA A 334 -3.48 3.02 -25.52
N VAL A 335 -4.59 2.68 -24.87
CA VAL A 335 -4.67 2.43 -23.44
C VAL A 335 -5.22 1.03 -23.22
N ASP A 336 -4.42 0.19 -22.59
CA ASP A 336 -4.78 -1.14 -22.14
C ASP A 336 -5.06 -1.08 -20.63
N PHE A 337 -6.35 -1.07 -20.29
CA PHE A 337 -6.84 -1.10 -18.91
C PHE A 337 -6.42 -2.37 -18.15
N GLY A 338 -5.96 -3.43 -18.83
CA GLY A 338 -5.54 -4.66 -18.19
C GLY A 338 -6.62 -5.21 -17.26
N GLY A 339 -6.26 -5.52 -16.01
CA GLY A 339 -7.21 -5.99 -15.00
C GLY A 339 -8.11 -4.92 -14.38
N ILE A 340 -8.05 -3.64 -14.80
CA ILE A 340 -8.81 -2.56 -14.16
C ILE A 340 -10.30 -2.75 -14.43
N THR A 341 -11.05 -2.96 -13.34
CA THR A 341 -12.51 -3.12 -13.36
C THR A 341 -13.26 -1.88 -12.90
N ALA A 342 -12.61 -1.00 -12.15
CA ALA A 342 -13.21 0.21 -11.60
C ALA A 342 -12.21 1.38 -11.51
N ILE A 343 -12.68 2.56 -11.91
CA ILE A 343 -12.06 3.85 -11.62
C ILE A 343 -13.04 4.56 -10.70
N SER A 344 -12.68 4.78 -9.44
CA SER A 344 -13.66 5.19 -8.42
C SER A 344 -14.01 6.68 -8.48
N ASP A 345 -13.22 7.47 -9.20
CA ASP A 345 -13.44 8.89 -9.43
C ASP A 345 -13.42 9.17 -10.94
N ASN A 346 -12.80 10.26 -11.38
CA ASN A 346 -12.81 10.70 -12.77
C ASN A 346 -11.87 9.87 -13.68
N LEU A 347 -12.30 9.67 -14.92
CA LEU A 347 -11.45 9.25 -16.03
C LEU A 347 -11.26 10.43 -16.97
N LEU A 348 -10.01 10.87 -17.16
CA LEU A 348 -9.66 12.02 -17.98
C LEU A 348 -8.78 11.56 -19.15
N LEU A 349 -9.34 11.61 -20.37
CA LEU A 349 -8.70 11.20 -21.62
C LEU A 349 -8.96 12.24 -22.71
N TYR A 350 -8.22 13.35 -22.68
CA TYR A 350 -8.39 14.40 -23.69
C TYR A 350 -7.07 14.89 -24.23
N SER A 351 -7.10 15.44 -25.45
CA SER A 351 -5.89 15.88 -26.16
C SER A 351 -4.87 14.75 -26.30
N THR A 352 -5.35 13.57 -26.73
CA THR A 352 -4.53 12.37 -27.00
C THR A 352 -4.65 11.93 -28.46
N GLY A 353 -3.76 11.03 -28.88
CA GLY A 353 -3.78 10.39 -30.20
C GLY A 353 -4.71 9.18 -30.30
N LEU A 354 -5.58 8.93 -29.31
CA LEU A 354 -6.41 7.73 -29.26
C LEU A 354 -7.33 7.65 -30.48
N GLN A 355 -7.31 6.51 -31.17
CA GLN A 355 -8.17 6.24 -32.33
C GLN A 355 -9.36 5.33 -31.99
N SER A 356 -9.26 4.60 -30.89
CA SER A 356 -10.34 3.78 -30.34
C SER A 356 -10.28 3.82 -28.82
N LEU A 357 -11.42 3.55 -28.18
CA LEU A 357 -11.53 3.44 -26.73
C LEU A 357 -12.20 2.13 -26.37
N ASN A 358 -11.46 1.23 -25.71
CA ASN A 358 -11.95 -0.08 -25.31
C ASN A 358 -12.16 -0.13 -23.79
N MET A 359 -13.41 -0.28 -23.35
CA MET A 359 -13.81 -0.45 -21.94
C MET A 359 -14.25 -1.88 -21.63
N ALA A 360 -13.66 -2.89 -22.29
CA ALA A 360 -14.06 -4.29 -22.12
C ALA A 360 -13.88 -4.83 -20.69
N ASN A 361 -13.02 -4.24 -19.87
CA ASN A 361 -12.83 -4.66 -18.47
C ASN A 361 -13.38 -3.66 -17.46
N VAL A 362 -13.50 -2.37 -17.83
CA VAL A 362 -13.94 -1.31 -16.92
C VAL A 362 -15.45 -1.34 -16.78
N THR A 363 -15.94 -1.67 -15.58
CA THR A 363 -17.37 -1.81 -15.28
C THR A 363 -18.00 -0.54 -14.73
N VAL A 364 -17.21 0.28 -14.03
CA VAL A 364 -17.68 1.48 -13.33
C VAL A 364 -16.64 2.59 -13.42
N ILE A 365 -17.12 3.79 -13.75
CA ILE A 365 -16.42 5.06 -13.52
C ILE A 365 -17.25 5.80 -12.46
N GLY A 366 -16.70 6.02 -11.27
CA GLY A 366 -17.44 6.58 -10.14
C GLY A 366 -17.71 8.08 -10.27
N GLY A 367 -16.87 8.80 -11.01
CA GLY A 367 -17.00 10.23 -11.27
C GLY A 367 -17.39 10.55 -12.71
N LEU A 368 -16.75 11.59 -13.23
CA LEU A 368 -16.84 12.08 -14.61
C LEU A 368 -15.97 11.22 -15.55
N ALA A 369 -16.54 10.80 -16.68
CA ALA A 369 -15.76 10.34 -17.82
C ALA A 369 -15.60 11.51 -18.82
N LEU A 370 -14.43 12.15 -18.83
CA LEU A 370 -14.13 13.31 -19.69
C LEU A 370 -13.18 12.91 -20.82
N ILE A 371 -13.74 12.72 -22.01
CA ILE A 371 -13.05 12.15 -23.16
C ILE A 371 -13.30 13.04 -24.39
N PHE A 372 -12.38 13.95 -24.70
CA PHE A 372 -12.58 14.91 -25.79
C PHE A 372 -11.31 15.31 -26.51
N SER A 373 -11.42 15.90 -27.70
CA SER A 373 -10.27 16.33 -28.50
C SER A 373 -9.28 15.18 -28.76
N ASN A 374 -9.81 14.00 -29.12
CA ASN A 374 -9.02 12.85 -29.57
C ASN A 374 -9.41 12.47 -31.01
N ALA A 375 -8.71 11.50 -31.59
CA ALA A 375 -9.01 10.94 -32.91
C ALA A 375 -9.94 9.72 -32.83
N ILE A 376 -10.69 9.53 -31.74
CA ILE A 376 -11.46 8.31 -31.48
C ILE A 376 -12.56 8.16 -32.52
N THR A 377 -12.54 7.05 -33.27
CA THR A 377 -13.55 6.69 -34.27
C THR A 377 -14.54 5.64 -33.79
N ALA A 378 -14.14 4.84 -32.80
CA ALA A 378 -14.95 3.78 -32.21
C ALA A 378 -14.77 3.74 -30.69
N VAL A 379 -15.87 3.52 -29.98
CA VAL A 379 -15.91 3.32 -28.53
C VAL A 379 -16.62 2.01 -28.25
N ASP A 380 -16.01 1.17 -27.42
CA ASP A 380 -16.60 -0.07 -26.94
C ASP A 380 -16.89 0.02 -25.45
N PHE A 381 -18.17 -0.02 -25.09
CA PHE A 381 -18.68 -0.05 -23.71
C PHE A 381 -19.06 -1.46 -23.25
N ALA A 382 -18.42 -2.50 -23.79
CA ALA A 382 -18.76 -3.90 -23.54
C ALA A 382 -18.96 -4.26 -22.06
N SER A 383 -18.23 -3.65 -21.12
CA SER A 383 -18.45 -3.92 -19.68
C SER A 383 -18.92 -2.73 -18.87
N LEU A 384 -18.89 -1.52 -19.43
CA LEU A 384 -19.19 -0.30 -18.68
C LEU A 384 -20.68 -0.23 -18.36
N THR A 385 -21.02 -0.31 -17.08
CA THR A 385 -22.42 -0.31 -16.60
C THR A 385 -22.84 1.02 -16.01
N ARG A 386 -21.90 1.81 -15.48
CA ARG A 386 -22.23 3.06 -14.78
C ARG A 386 -21.12 4.10 -14.92
N VAL A 387 -21.53 5.35 -15.15
CA VAL A 387 -20.73 6.57 -14.96
C VAL A 387 -21.42 7.39 -13.87
N GLY A 388 -20.75 7.67 -12.76
CA GLY A 388 -21.41 8.25 -11.58
C GLY A 388 -21.77 9.72 -11.72
N ASN A 389 -21.07 10.48 -12.57
CA ASN A 389 -21.45 11.85 -12.94
C ASN A 389 -21.82 11.90 -14.44
N SER A 390 -21.05 12.61 -15.26
CA SER A 390 -21.35 12.81 -16.68
C SER A 390 -20.51 11.91 -17.57
N LEU A 391 -21.04 11.51 -18.71
CA LEU A 391 -20.28 10.88 -19.79
C LEU A 391 -20.08 11.92 -20.90
N GLN A 392 -18.86 12.45 -21.03
CA GLN A 392 -18.52 13.48 -22.00
C GLN A 392 -17.59 12.89 -23.04
N LEU A 393 -18.09 12.68 -24.26
CA LEU A 393 -17.38 12.12 -25.42
C LEU A 393 -17.34 13.12 -26.59
N TYR A 394 -17.27 14.43 -26.31
CA TYR A 394 -17.41 15.46 -27.35
C TYR A 394 -16.10 15.71 -28.13
N ASN A 395 -16.18 16.33 -29.30
CA ASN A 395 -15.03 16.66 -30.16
C ASN A 395 -14.07 15.46 -30.40
N ASN A 396 -14.64 14.30 -30.70
CA ASN A 396 -13.89 13.16 -31.24
C ASN A 396 -14.34 12.91 -32.70
N ASN A 397 -13.92 11.80 -33.29
CA ASN A 397 -14.26 11.42 -34.66
C ASN A 397 -15.19 10.20 -34.69
N ILE A 398 -16.05 10.00 -33.69
CA ILE A 398 -16.90 8.79 -33.59
C ILE A 398 -17.78 8.69 -34.84
N MET A 399 -17.79 7.52 -35.49
CA MET A 399 -18.49 7.30 -36.75
C MET A 399 -19.63 6.28 -36.63
N GLY A 400 -20.71 6.51 -37.37
CA GLY A 400 -21.79 5.54 -37.52
C GLY A 400 -22.68 5.43 -36.29
N THR A 401 -22.67 4.29 -35.61
CA THR A 401 -23.54 4.00 -34.46
C THR A 401 -22.73 3.93 -33.18
N LEU A 402 -23.14 4.69 -32.16
CA LEU A 402 -22.67 4.52 -30.79
C LEU A 402 -23.71 3.74 -29.98
N ASP A 403 -23.31 2.58 -29.46
CA ASP A 403 -24.19 1.68 -28.70
C ASP A 403 -23.82 1.68 -27.21
N PHE A 404 -24.80 1.93 -26.35
CA PHE A 404 -24.69 1.91 -24.89
C PHE A 404 -25.05 0.53 -24.33
N HIS A 405 -24.62 -0.55 -25.01
CA HIS A 405 -25.17 -1.90 -24.84
C HIS A 405 -25.33 -2.35 -23.38
N ASN A 406 -24.30 -2.11 -22.56
CA ASN A 406 -24.28 -2.48 -21.15
C ASN A 406 -24.36 -1.29 -20.19
N LEU A 407 -24.31 -0.06 -20.69
CA LEU A 407 -24.39 1.12 -19.87
C LEU A 407 -25.83 1.26 -19.37
N ARG A 408 -25.99 1.30 -18.06
CA ARG A 408 -27.30 1.36 -17.40
C ARG A 408 -27.61 2.75 -16.88
N ALA A 409 -26.59 3.45 -16.37
CA ALA A 409 -26.76 4.74 -15.73
C ALA A 409 -25.59 5.69 -15.97
N VAL A 410 -25.93 6.96 -16.19
CA VAL A 410 -25.04 8.12 -16.17
C VAL A 410 -25.68 9.10 -15.19
N GLY A 411 -24.98 9.45 -14.11
CA GLY A 411 -25.58 10.19 -12.99
C GLY A 411 -26.08 11.60 -13.35
N ALA A 412 -25.53 12.21 -14.39
CA ALA A 412 -25.96 13.51 -14.90
C ALA A 412 -26.21 13.44 -16.43
N ARG A 413 -25.39 14.14 -17.22
CA ARG A 413 -25.57 14.29 -18.67
C ARG A 413 -24.66 13.38 -19.50
N VAL A 414 -25.16 13.00 -20.68
CA VAL A 414 -24.36 12.43 -21.77
C VAL A 414 -24.08 13.52 -22.79
N HIS A 415 -22.83 13.78 -23.16
CA HIS A 415 -22.44 14.84 -24.09
C HIS A 415 -21.63 14.30 -25.27
N LEU A 416 -22.17 14.40 -26.48
CA LEU A 416 -21.61 13.82 -27.71
C LEU A 416 -21.40 14.85 -28.83
N SER A 417 -21.45 16.16 -28.54
CA SER A 417 -21.28 17.20 -29.57
C SER A 417 -19.92 17.10 -30.26
N GLY A 418 -19.79 17.66 -31.48
CA GLY A 418 -18.51 17.65 -32.19
C GLY A 418 -18.05 16.29 -32.76
N ASN A 419 -18.86 15.23 -32.67
CA ASN A 419 -18.65 13.97 -33.38
C ASN A 419 -19.39 13.99 -34.72
N SER A 420 -18.78 14.58 -35.76
CA SER A 420 -19.45 14.83 -37.05
C SER A 420 -19.82 13.57 -37.82
N GLY A 421 -19.11 12.46 -37.60
CA GLY A 421 -19.38 11.17 -38.24
C GLY A 421 -20.44 10.32 -37.55
N LEU A 422 -20.91 10.70 -36.37
CA LEU A 422 -21.95 9.99 -35.63
C LEU A 422 -23.28 10.13 -36.40
N ILE A 423 -24.05 9.05 -36.50
CA ILE A 423 -25.34 9.01 -37.22
C ILE A 423 -26.46 8.52 -36.32
N THR A 424 -26.16 7.53 -35.48
CA THR A 424 -27.14 6.90 -34.58
C THR A 424 -26.57 6.73 -33.19
N VAL A 425 -27.39 7.00 -32.17
CA VAL A 425 -27.09 6.68 -30.77
C VAL A 425 -28.13 5.69 -30.27
N GLN A 426 -27.67 4.50 -29.92
CA GLN A 426 -28.50 3.45 -29.34
C GLN A 426 -28.30 3.43 -27.83
N CYS A 427 -29.17 4.15 -27.11
CA CYS A 427 -29.02 4.35 -25.66
C CYS A 427 -29.53 3.19 -24.79
N ARG A 428 -30.38 2.31 -25.35
CA ARG A 428 -30.96 1.13 -24.66
C ARG A 428 -31.58 1.44 -23.29
N ASN A 429 -32.29 2.56 -23.17
CA ASN A 429 -32.90 3.04 -21.92
C ASN A 429 -31.89 3.32 -20.78
N VAL A 430 -30.66 3.74 -21.13
CA VAL A 430 -29.74 4.39 -20.19
C VAL A 430 -30.49 5.42 -19.36
N GLN A 431 -30.33 5.34 -18.04
CA GLN A 431 -30.81 6.34 -17.10
C GLN A 431 -29.80 7.50 -17.06
N ALA A 432 -30.20 8.67 -17.55
CA ALA A 432 -29.43 9.92 -17.44
C ALA A 432 -30.42 11.09 -17.40
N GLU A 433 -29.99 12.24 -16.89
CA GLU A 433 -30.83 13.44 -16.84
C GLU A 433 -31.21 13.92 -18.25
N CYS A 434 -30.22 14.00 -19.13
CA CYS A 434 -30.41 14.37 -20.53
C CYS A 434 -29.22 13.95 -21.40
N ILE A 435 -29.41 14.00 -22.72
CA ILE A 435 -28.38 13.76 -23.73
C ILE A 435 -28.20 14.97 -24.65
N ASP A 436 -26.98 15.50 -24.71
CA ASP A 436 -26.57 16.55 -25.65
C ASP A 436 -25.89 15.92 -26.87
N VAL A 437 -26.57 16.01 -28.01
CA VAL A 437 -26.18 15.48 -29.32
C VAL A 437 -26.52 16.48 -30.42
N PRO A 438 -25.81 16.46 -31.56
CA PRO A 438 -26.21 17.24 -32.73
C PRO A 438 -27.67 16.98 -33.17
N SER A 439 -28.30 17.96 -33.81
CA SER A 439 -29.73 17.95 -34.14
C SER A 439 -30.15 16.84 -35.10
N PHE A 440 -29.25 16.40 -35.99
CA PHE A 440 -29.53 15.44 -37.06
C PHE A 440 -29.36 13.96 -36.67
N GLN A 441 -29.05 13.67 -35.40
CA GLN A 441 -28.81 12.30 -34.94
C GLN A 441 -30.10 11.49 -34.74
N ASN A 442 -30.06 10.22 -35.14
CA ASN A 442 -31.10 9.26 -34.79
C ASN A 442 -30.90 8.75 -33.35
N LEU A 443 -31.83 9.08 -32.45
CA LEU A 443 -31.77 8.69 -31.05
C LEU A 443 -32.74 7.54 -30.78
N LEU A 444 -32.21 6.38 -30.39
CA LEU A 444 -33.00 5.19 -30.12
C LEU A 444 -33.02 4.91 -28.61
N THR A 445 -34.21 4.94 -28.00
CA THR A 445 -34.42 4.64 -26.56
C THR A 445 -33.52 5.49 -25.63
N CYS A 446 -33.36 6.76 -25.98
CA CYS A 446 -32.48 7.70 -25.27
C CYS A 446 -33.23 8.56 -24.25
N PRO A 447 -32.51 9.09 -23.24
CA PRO A 447 -32.99 10.20 -22.42
C PRO A 447 -33.46 11.39 -23.26
N THR A 448 -34.20 12.30 -22.62
CA THR A 448 -34.58 13.57 -23.26
C THR A 448 -33.34 14.35 -23.66
N ARG A 449 -33.44 15.12 -24.75
CA ARG A 449 -32.35 16.02 -25.13
C ARG A 449 -32.16 17.09 -24.05
N CYS A 450 -30.90 17.43 -23.79
CA CYS A 450 -30.58 18.73 -23.23
C CYS A 450 -30.87 19.79 -24.32
#